data_AF-A0A3S0ZT30-F1
#
_entry.id   AF-A0A3S0ZT30-F1
#
_cell.length_a   1.000
_cell.length_b   1.000
_cell.length_c   1.000
_cell.angle_alpha   90.00
_cell.angle_beta   90.00
_cell.angle_gamma   90.00
#
_symmetry.space_group_name_H-M   'P 1'
#
loop_
_entity.id
_entity.type
_entity.pdbx_description
1 polymer ?
#
loop_
_entity_poly.entity_id
_entity_poly.type
_entity_poly.pdbx_seq_one_letter_code
_entity_poly.pdbx_strand_id
1 'polypeptide(L)'
;MYFVFHLEVANVYIVGDFNFHYENKNISSVSTFHSLIEEHGLTQHVEQPTHKHQHILDLVMSRCETNHLFGLKVNDICLSDHYIISFGVNIDKPPLIKKCFFTRDIKSVDINKFKETVSSILSTNNPRTVETFNIILRDVLDQFAPLCERRISARLFAPWFTSRVQTAKQVKRRAERRFIRFMWFVVFVRFVRFVEFVRFLRFVKFVKFLRFAELSGSAGR
;
A
#
# COMPACT_ATOMS: atom_id res chain seq x y z
N MET A 1 -29.38 -26.53 -10.24
CA MET A 1 -28.10 -26.83 -10.91
C MET A 1 -27.01 -26.11 -10.14
N TYR A 2 -26.41 -26.78 -9.16
CA TYR A 2 -25.36 -26.18 -8.32
C TYR A 2 -24.02 -26.45 -9.00
N PHE A 3 -23.36 -25.40 -9.47
CA PHE A 3 -22.01 -25.50 -9.99
C PHE A 3 -21.06 -25.61 -8.79
N VAL A 4 -20.54 -26.81 -8.55
CA VAL A 4 -19.41 -27.03 -7.65
C VAL A 4 -18.15 -26.66 -8.43
N PHE A 5 -17.52 -25.54 -8.09
CA PHE A 5 -16.19 -25.22 -8.61
C PHE A 5 -15.15 -26.01 -7.83
N HIS A 6 -14.61 -27.06 -8.46
CA HIS A 6 -13.43 -27.74 -7.96
C HIS A 6 -12.20 -26.86 -8.26
N LEU A 7 -11.79 -26.05 -7.28
CA LEU A 7 -10.56 -25.25 -7.35
C LEU A 7 -9.38 -26.12 -6.89
N GLU A 8 -8.91 -27.00 -7.77
CA GLU A 8 -7.89 -28.02 -7.47
C GLU A 8 -6.45 -27.49 -7.26
N VAL A 9 -6.18 -26.18 -7.39
CA VAL A 9 -4.78 -25.69 -7.47
C VAL A 9 -4.49 -24.44 -6.63
N ALA A 10 -5.44 -23.91 -5.85
CA ALA A 10 -5.24 -22.65 -5.13
C ALA A 10 -5.23 -22.84 -3.60
N ASN A 11 -4.20 -22.33 -2.94
CA ASN A 11 -4.22 -22.11 -1.49
C ASN A 11 -5.35 -21.11 -1.16
N VAL A 12 -6.40 -21.58 -0.49
CA VAL A 12 -7.55 -20.77 -0.12
C VAL A 12 -7.39 -20.26 1.31
N TYR A 13 -7.55 -18.95 1.49
CA TYR A 13 -7.68 -18.31 2.79
C TYR A 13 -9.00 -17.55 2.82
N ILE A 14 -9.83 -17.83 3.82
CA ILE A 14 -11.08 -17.12 4.06
C ILE A 14 -10.89 -16.34 5.36
N VAL A 15 -11.04 -15.02 5.26
CA VAL A 15 -10.83 -14.11 6.39
C VAL A 15 -11.95 -13.09 6.39
N GLY A 16 -12.57 -12.88 7.55
CA GLY A 16 -13.59 -11.85 7.68
C GLY A 16 -14.34 -11.93 9.00
N ASP A 17 -15.23 -10.96 9.17
CA ASP A 17 -16.21 -10.89 10.23
C ASP A 17 -17.47 -11.68 9.81
N PHE A 18 -17.77 -12.73 10.57
CA PHE A 18 -18.90 -13.61 10.32
C PHE A 18 -20.14 -13.26 11.15
N ASN A 19 -20.02 -12.33 12.11
CA ASN A 19 -21.12 -11.86 12.94
C ASN A 19 -21.90 -12.97 13.69
N PHE A 20 -21.25 -14.07 14.05
CA PHE A 20 -21.80 -15.07 14.97
C PHE A 20 -20.74 -15.59 15.93
N HIS A 21 -21.18 -16.07 17.10
CA HIS A 21 -20.34 -16.59 18.17
C HIS A 21 -19.79 -17.98 17.82
N TYR A 22 -18.65 -18.04 17.12
CA TYR A 22 -18.07 -19.30 16.63
C TYR A 22 -17.77 -20.31 17.76
N GLU A 23 -17.44 -19.81 18.95
CA GLU A 23 -17.17 -20.63 20.14
C GLU A 23 -18.42 -21.33 20.70
N ASN A 24 -19.63 -20.81 20.39
CA ASN A 24 -20.86 -21.27 21.01
C ASN A 24 -21.51 -22.44 20.23
N LYS A 25 -21.05 -23.66 20.50
CA LYS A 25 -21.55 -24.90 19.87
C LYS A 25 -22.99 -25.27 20.27
N ASN A 26 -23.61 -24.58 21.23
CA ASN A 26 -25.00 -24.83 21.60
C ASN A 26 -26.00 -24.29 20.55
N ILE A 27 -25.53 -23.40 19.66
CA ILE A 27 -26.35 -22.84 18.59
C ILE A 27 -26.30 -23.79 17.38
N SER A 28 -27.47 -24.25 16.92
CA SER A 28 -27.58 -25.17 15.79
C SER A 28 -26.91 -24.66 14.51
N SER A 29 -27.01 -23.36 14.21
CA SER A 29 -26.35 -22.76 13.04
C SER A 29 -24.82 -22.79 13.15
N VAL A 30 -24.26 -22.60 14.34
CA VAL A 30 -22.82 -22.68 14.59
C VAL A 30 -22.36 -24.12 14.45
N SER A 31 -23.06 -25.09 15.04
CA SER A 31 -22.75 -26.51 14.87
C SER A 31 -22.78 -26.93 13.39
N THR A 32 -23.80 -26.50 12.65
CA THR A 32 -23.90 -26.75 11.20
C THR A 32 -22.72 -26.16 10.44
N PHE A 33 -22.27 -24.96 10.84
CA PHE A 33 -21.13 -24.30 10.24
C PHE A 33 -19.79 -25.01 10.54
N HIS A 34 -19.59 -25.52 11.77
CA HIS A 34 -18.45 -26.36 12.11
C HIS A 34 -18.40 -27.60 11.20
N SER A 35 -19.53 -28.32 11.05
CA SER A 35 -19.60 -29.48 10.17
C SER A 35 -19.35 -29.12 8.71
N LEU A 36 -19.86 -27.98 8.24
CA LEU A 36 -19.62 -27.49 6.87
C LEU A 36 -18.12 -27.25 6.61
N ILE A 37 -17.43 -26.60 7.55
CA ILE A 37 -16.00 -26.33 7.46
C ILE A 37 -15.20 -27.64 7.40
N GLU A 38 -15.51 -28.58 8.30
CA GLU A 38 -14.83 -29.88 8.36
C GLU A 38 -15.06 -30.70 7.07
N GLU A 39 -16.31 -30.75 6.58
CA GLU A 39 -16.67 -31.44 5.33
C GLU A 39 -15.90 -30.87 4.13
N HIS A 40 -15.65 -29.56 4.10
CA HIS A 40 -14.91 -28.90 3.04
C HIS A 40 -13.39 -28.90 3.26
N GLY A 41 -12.90 -29.61 4.29
CA GLY A 41 -11.48 -29.70 4.60
C GLY A 41 -10.86 -28.34 4.93
N LEU A 42 -11.61 -27.47 5.61
CA LEU A 42 -11.15 -26.19 6.13
C LEU A 42 -10.80 -26.32 7.61
N THR A 43 -9.83 -25.54 8.06
CA THR A 43 -9.45 -25.39 9.47
C THR A 43 -9.55 -23.93 9.84
N GLN A 44 -10.22 -23.62 10.95
CA GLN A 44 -10.26 -22.30 11.54
C GLN A 44 -9.08 -22.18 12.53
N HIS A 45 -8.38 -21.03 12.51
CA HIS A 45 -7.12 -20.84 13.24
C HIS A 45 -7.20 -19.85 14.41
N VAL A 46 -8.35 -19.21 14.66
CA VAL A 46 -8.48 -18.17 15.69
C VAL A 46 -9.08 -18.80 16.94
N GLU A 47 -8.25 -18.95 17.98
CA GLU A 47 -8.63 -19.55 19.26
C GLU A 47 -8.97 -18.52 20.35
N GLN A 48 -8.62 -17.25 20.12
CA GLN A 48 -8.79 -16.17 21.10
C GLN A 48 -9.96 -15.26 20.73
N PRO A 49 -10.65 -14.65 21.70
CA PRO A 49 -11.70 -13.68 21.43
C PRO A 49 -11.20 -12.56 20.52
N THR A 50 -12.03 -12.14 19.56
CA THR A 50 -11.69 -11.09 18.57
C THR A 50 -12.46 -9.80 18.83
N HIS A 51 -13.27 -9.77 19.87
CA HIS A 51 -14.14 -8.66 20.20
C HIS A 51 -14.16 -8.39 21.70
N LYS A 52 -14.36 -7.12 22.10
CA LYS A 52 -14.35 -6.66 23.51
C LYS A 52 -15.28 -7.44 24.45
N HIS A 53 -16.34 -8.01 23.90
CA HIS A 53 -17.31 -8.83 24.66
C HIS A 53 -16.89 -10.31 24.80
N GLN A 54 -15.62 -10.64 24.54
CA GLN A 54 -15.06 -11.97 24.71
C GLN A 54 -15.66 -13.05 23.79
N HIS A 55 -15.95 -12.68 22.53
CA HIS A 55 -16.49 -13.57 21.51
C HIS A 55 -15.57 -13.68 20.30
N ILE A 56 -15.66 -14.80 19.57
CA ILE A 56 -14.93 -15.04 18.33
C ILE A 56 -15.90 -14.77 17.17
N LEU A 57 -15.82 -13.57 16.59
CA LEU A 57 -16.64 -13.14 15.45
C LEU A 57 -15.85 -13.13 14.14
N ASP A 58 -14.56 -12.82 14.24
CA ASP A 58 -13.63 -12.72 13.12
C ASP A 58 -12.89 -14.04 12.95
N LEU A 59 -13.03 -14.68 11.80
CA LEU A 59 -12.45 -16.00 11.54
C LEU A 59 -11.34 -15.91 10.50
N VAL A 60 -10.29 -16.71 10.71
CA VAL A 60 -9.25 -16.99 9.73
C VAL A 60 -9.29 -18.48 9.45
N MET A 61 -9.62 -18.85 8.22
CA MET A 61 -9.71 -20.25 7.79
C MET A 61 -8.80 -20.52 6.60
N SER A 62 -8.20 -21.70 6.58
CA SER A 62 -7.45 -22.21 5.43
C SER A 62 -7.75 -23.69 5.21
N ARG A 63 -7.39 -24.26 4.06
CA ARG A 63 -7.52 -25.70 3.81
C ARG A 63 -6.61 -26.48 4.75
N CYS A 64 -7.03 -27.64 5.27
CA CYS A 64 -6.26 -28.46 6.22
C CYS A 64 -4.86 -28.80 5.70
N GLU A 65 -4.71 -28.98 4.39
CA GLU A 65 -3.44 -29.31 3.71
C GLU A 65 -2.49 -28.10 3.55
N THR A 66 -2.99 -26.88 3.79
CA THR A 66 -2.24 -25.63 3.60
C THR A 66 -1.56 -25.16 4.90
N ASN A 67 -0.40 -25.74 5.20
CA ASN A 67 0.44 -25.39 6.37
C ASN A 67 1.26 -24.09 6.21
N HIS A 68 0.75 -23.11 5.46
CA HIS A 68 1.50 -21.90 5.14
C HIS A 68 1.18 -20.70 6.05
N LEU A 69 0.24 -20.85 6.99
CA LEU A 69 -0.10 -19.81 7.97
C LEU A 69 0.76 -19.96 9.22
N PHE A 70 1.35 -18.85 9.69
CA PHE A 70 2.17 -18.85 10.91
C PHE A 70 2.04 -17.54 11.70
N GLY A 71 2.36 -17.61 12.99
CA GLY A 71 2.45 -16.43 13.85
C GLY A 71 1.13 -15.69 14.06
N LEU A 72 0.00 -16.42 14.11
CA LEU A 72 -1.30 -15.82 14.40
C LEU A 72 -1.31 -15.19 15.80
N LYS A 73 -1.70 -13.92 15.88
CA LYS A 73 -1.83 -13.15 17.12
C LYS A 73 -3.06 -12.28 17.05
N VAL A 74 -3.81 -12.25 18.15
CA VAL A 74 -4.93 -11.33 18.36
C VAL A 74 -4.47 -10.26 19.34
N ASN A 75 -4.55 -9.00 18.92
CA ASN A 75 -4.07 -7.86 19.70
C ASN A 75 -5.17 -6.81 19.85
N ASP A 76 -5.46 -6.43 21.09
CA ASP A 76 -6.27 -5.25 21.38
C ASP A 76 -5.39 -3.99 21.26
N ILE A 77 -5.74 -3.11 20.32
CA ILE A 77 -5.08 -1.82 20.14
C ILE A 77 -5.92 -0.65 20.67
N CYS A 78 -7.04 -0.94 21.33
CA CYS A 78 -7.98 0.00 21.94
C CYS A 78 -8.49 1.09 20.97
N LEU A 79 -8.54 0.80 19.67
CA LEU A 79 -9.06 1.70 18.63
C LEU A 79 -10.49 1.35 18.19
N SER A 80 -10.92 0.11 18.39
CA SER A 80 -12.22 -0.43 18.03
C SER A 80 -12.61 -1.48 19.08
N ASP A 81 -13.87 -1.87 19.07
CA ASP A 81 -14.38 -3.04 19.77
C ASP A 81 -13.94 -4.37 19.16
N HIS A 82 -13.46 -4.38 17.91
CA HIS A 82 -12.75 -5.51 17.32
C HIS A 82 -11.24 -5.45 17.59
N TYR A 83 -10.67 -6.61 17.84
CA TYR A 83 -9.23 -6.81 18.01
C TYR A 83 -8.57 -7.08 16.66
N ILE A 84 -7.29 -6.69 16.53
CA ILE A 84 -6.53 -6.94 15.32
C ILE A 84 -6.04 -8.38 15.32
N ILE A 85 -6.40 -9.11 14.26
CA ILE A 85 -5.79 -10.40 13.95
C ILE A 85 -4.63 -10.19 12.99
N SER A 86 -3.45 -10.64 13.39
CA SER A 86 -2.22 -10.58 12.59
C SER A 86 -1.66 -11.98 12.39
N PHE A 87 -1.29 -12.33 11.17
CA PHE A 87 -0.68 -13.62 10.83
C PHE A 87 0.17 -13.49 9.57
N GLY A 88 1.15 -14.36 9.41
CA GLY A 88 1.98 -14.49 8.21
C GLY A 88 1.45 -15.61 7.32
N VAL A 89 1.61 -15.45 6.00
CA VAL A 89 1.31 -16.48 5.02
C VAL A 89 2.46 -16.59 4.02
N ASN A 90 2.93 -17.82 3.78
CA ASN A 90 3.86 -18.11 2.69
C ASN A 90 3.10 -18.23 1.37
N ILE A 91 3.00 -17.10 0.65
CA ILE A 91 2.41 -17.05 -0.70
C ILE A 91 3.53 -16.82 -1.70
N ASP A 92 3.72 -17.77 -2.62
CA ASP A 92 4.62 -17.59 -3.74
C ASP A 92 4.09 -16.47 -4.63
N LYS A 93 4.82 -15.36 -4.65
CA LYS A 93 4.50 -14.25 -5.53
C LYS A 93 4.77 -14.71 -6.96
N PRO A 94 3.78 -14.65 -7.87
CA PRO A 94 4.03 -15.02 -9.26
C PRO A 94 5.16 -14.16 -9.83
N PRO A 95 6.05 -14.73 -10.65
CA PRO A 95 7.18 -14.00 -11.19
C PRO A 95 6.70 -12.78 -11.97
N LEU A 96 7.36 -11.65 -11.76
CA LEU A 96 7.06 -10.46 -12.54
C LEU A 96 7.47 -10.73 -13.99
N ILE A 97 6.48 -10.83 -14.88
CA ILE A 97 6.73 -10.89 -16.32
C ILE A 97 7.37 -9.56 -16.73
N LYS A 98 8.63 -9.59 -17.13
CA LYS A 98 9.30 -8.43 -17.73
C LYS A 98 8.99 -8.45 -19.22
N LYS A 99 8.38 -7.38 -19.73
CA LYS A 99 8.26 -7.16 -21.17
C LYS A 99 9.46 -6.34 -21.63
N CYS A 100 10.16 -6.85 -22.62
CA CYS A 100 11.16 -6.10 -23.37
C CYS A 100 10.47 -5.37 -24.51
N PHE A 101 10.79 -4.10 -24.67
CA PHE A 101 10.39 -3.31 -25.83
C PHE A 101 11.52 -2.34 -26.14
N PHE A 102 11.61 -1.97 -27.40
CA PHE A 102 12.64 -1.06 -27.89
C PHE A 102 12.11 0.36 -27.87
N THR A 103 12.92 1.30 -27.38
CA THR A 103 12.58 2.73 -27.39
C THR A 103 13.78 3.57 -27.78
N ARG A 104 13.50 4.77 -28.27
CA ARG A 104 14.49 5.82 -28.54
C ARG A 104 14.26 6.95 -27.54
N ASP A 105 15.34 7.56 -27.05
CA ASP A 105 15.22 8.80 -26.29
C ASP A 105 15.11 9.99 -27.24
N ILE A 106 13.93 10.18 -27.82
CA ILE A 106 13.69 11.27 -28.77
C ILE A 106 13.75 12.63 -28.06
N LYS A 107 13.52 12.68 -26.75
CA LYS A 107 13.47 13.93 -25.99
C LYS A 107 14.86 14.55 -25.78
N SER A 108 15.91 13.73 -25.76
CA SER A 108 17.29 14.20 -25.61
C SER A 108 17.95 14.61 -26.93
N VAL A 109 17.27 14.42 -28.06
CA VAL A 109 17.82 14.76 -29.38
C VAL A 109 17.87 16.28 -29.56
N ASP A 110 19.04 16.78 -29.94
CA ASP A 110 19.18 18.14 -30.46
C ASP A 110 18.55 18.22 -31.86
N ILE A 111 17.38 18.85 -31.93
CA ILE A 111 16.59 18.98 -33.15
C ILE A 111 17.32 19.80 -34.22
N ASN A 112 18.11 20.81 -33.83
CA ASN A 112 18.77 21.69 -34.80
C ASN A 112 19.90 20.94 -35.50
N LYS A 113 20.76 20.28 -34.71
CA LYS A 113 21.84 19.45 -35.23
C LYS A 113 21.33 18.27 -36.07
N PHE A 114 20.21 17.68 -35.67
CA PHE A 114 19.53 16.64 -36.46
C PHE A 114 19.08 17.16 -37.83
N LYS A 115 18.42 18.32 -37.89
CA LYS A 115 17.96 18.94 -39.15
C LYS A 115 19.10 19.28 -40.10
N GLU A 116 20.20 19.82 -39.58
CA GLU A 116 21.40 20.13 -40.35
C GLU A 116 22.00 18.87 -40.97
N THR A 117 22.13 17.81 -40.16
CA THR A 117 22.68 16.52 -40.60
C THR A 117 21.80 15.86 -41.66
N VAL A 118 20.49 15.86 -41.47
CA VAL A 118 19.53 15.32 -42.45
C VAL A 118 19.59 16.09 -43.77
N SER A 119 19.60 17.43 -43.71
CA SER A 119 19.67 18.28 -44.91
C SER A 119 20.95 18.02 -45.70
N SER A 120 22.09 17.95 -45.01
CA SER A 120 23.38 17.66 -45.63
C SER A 120 23.39 16.29 -46.35
N ILE A 121 22.95 15.24 -45.66
CA ILE A 121 22.98 13.87 -46.21
C ILE A 121 22.00 13.71 -47.38
N LEU A 122 20.82 14.32 -47.31
CA LEU A 122 19.84 14.28 -48.40
C LEU A 122 20.33 15.02 -49.65
N SER A 123 21.04 16.15 -49.48
CA SER A 123 21.65 16.86 -50.60
C SER A 123 22.75 16.04 -51.30
N THR A 124 23.49 15.21 -50.55
CA THR A 124 24.56 14.38 -51.12
C THR A 124 24.05 13.08 -51.75
N ASN A 125 23.12 12.38 -51.09
CA ASN A 125 22.68 11.06 -51.53
C ASN A 125 21.47 11.07 -52.48
N ASN A 126 20.72 12.18 -52.55
CA ASN A 126 19.54 12.40 -53.40
C ASN A 126 18.68 11.14 -53.64
N PRO A 127 17.97 10.65 -52.61
CA PRO A 127 17.28 9.36 -52.66
C PRO A 127 16.17 9.36 -53.72
N ARG A 128 16.24 8.40 -54.66
CA ARG A 128 15.29 8.27 -55.78
C ARG A 128 14.02 7.48 -55.43
N THR A 129 13.99 6.83 -54.26
CA THR A 129 12.84 6.05 -53.78
C THR A 129 12.54 6.37 -52.32
N VAL A 130 11.27 6.19 -51.94
CA VAL A 130 10.80 6.33 -50.55
C VAL A 130 11.53 5.37 -49.62
N GLU A 131 11.88 4.18 -50.09
CA GLU A 131 12.59 3.18 -49.29
C GLU A 131 14.00 3.66 -48.93
N THR A 132 14.75 4.15 -49.91
CA THR A 132 16.10 4.72 -49.69
C THR A 132 16.06 5.93 -48.76
N PHE A 133 15.04 6.78 -48.91
CA PHE A 133 14.82 7.91 -48.02
C PHE A 133 14.57 7.47 -46.57
N ASN A 134 13.71 6.47 -46.37
CA ASN A 134 13.40 5.94 -45.03
C ASN A 134 14.59 5.24 -44.36
N ILE A 135 15.47 4.62 -45.14
CA ILE A 135 16.72 4.02 -44.64
C ILE A 135 17.66 5.11 -44.14
N ILE A 136 17.91 6.14 -44.98
CA ILE A 136 18.78 7.27 -44.62
C ILE A 136 18.28 7.95 -43.34
N LEU A 137 16.99 8.23 -43.24
CA LEU A 137 16.43 8.86 -42.03
C LEU A 137 16.54 7.97 -40.79
N ARG A 138 16.39 6.65 -40.93
CA ARG A 138 16.60 5.71 -39.83
C ARG A 138 18.06 5.71 -39.37
N ASP A 139 19.01 5.68 -40.29
CA ASP A 139 20.43 5.70 -39.97
C ASP A 139 20.84 6.97 -39.23
N VAL A 140 20.37 8.14 -39.70
CA VAL A 140 20.61 9.42 -39.01
C VAL A 140 19.91 9.41 -37.65
N LEU A 141 18.68 8.91 -37.55
CA LEU A 141 17.98 8.81 -36.28
C LEU A 141 18.68 7.87 -35.29
N ASP A 142 19.30 6.79 -35.77
CA ASP A 142 20.09 5.86 -34.95
C ASP A 142 21.37 6.50 -34.41
N GLN A 143 21.99 7.45 -35.12
CA GLN A 143 23.13 8.22 -34.62
C GLN A 143 22.75 9.16 -33.46
N PHE A 144 21.56 9.78 -33.53
CA PHE A 144 21.13 10.77 -32.54
C PHE A 144 20.32 10.18 -31.38
N ALA A 145 19.55 9.12 -31.63
CA ALA A 145 18.73 8.44 -30.64
C ALA A 145 18.69 6.93 -30.94
N PRO A 146 19.75 6.19 -30.58
CA PRO A 146 19.84 4.77 -30.86
C PRO A 146 18.68 3.99 -30.24
N LEU A 147 18.34 2.88 -30.87
CA LEU A 147 17.33 1.97 -30.37
C LEU A 147 17.84 1.24 -29.12
N CYS A 148 17.26 1.55 -27.95
CA CYS A 148 17.65 0.95 -26.68
C CYS A 148 16.57 -0.02 -26.17
N GLU A 149 17.00 -1.21 -25.74
CA GLU A 149 16.13 -2.16 -25.04
C GLU A 149 15.73 -1.57 -23.68
N ARG A 150 14.43 -1.53 -23.40
CA ARG A 150 13.89 -1.23 -22.08
C ARG A 150 13.09 -2.41 -21.56
N ARG A 151 13.31 -2.70 -20.27
CA ARG A 151 12.60 -3.75 -19.55
C ARG A 151 11.60 -3.10 -18.61
N ILE A 152 10.31 -3.28 -18.88
CA ILE A 152 9.24 -2.87 -17.97
C ILE A 152 8.60 -4.11 -17.38
N SER A 153 8.35 -4.07 -16.07
CA SER A 153 7.50 -5.04 -15.41
C SER A 153 6.08 -4.93 -15.95
N ALA A 154 5.64 -5.94 -16.72
CA ALA A 154 4.26 -6.02 -17.13
C ALA A 154 3.38 -6.28 -15.90
N ARG A 155 2.40 -5.42 -15.71
CA ARG A 155 1.28 -5.73 -14.83
C ARG A 155 0.38 -6.70 -15.57
N LEU A 156 0.09 -7.83 -14.94
CA LEU A 156 -0.98 -8.70 -15.39
C LEU A 156 -2.27 -7.88 -15.46
N PHE A 157 -3.08 -8.13 -16.49
CA PHE A 157 -4.40 -7.54 -16.60
C PHE A 157 -5.19 -7.89 -15.33
N ALA A 158 -5.77 -6.88 -14.67
CA ALA A 158 -6.55 -7.05 -13.46
C ALA A 158 -8.03 -6.78 -13.78
N PRO A 159 -8.83 -7.81 -14.12
CA PRO A 159 -10.22 -7.64 -14.56
C PRO A 159 -11.09 -6.91 -13.54
N TRP A 160 -10.79 -7.06 -12.26
CA TRP A 160 -11.49 -6.41 -11.16
C TRP A 160 -11.13 -4.92 -11.00
N PHE A 161 -10.02 -4.44 -11.59
CA PHE A 161 -9.56 -3.06 -11.48
C PHE A 161 -10.20 -2.19 -12.57
N THR A 162 -11.49 -1.95 -12.43
CA THR A 162 -12.26 -1.11 -13.35
C THR A 162 -12.00 0.39 -13.13
N SER A 163 -12.39 1.22 -14.10
CA SER A 163 -12.34 2.70 -13.98
C SER A 163 -13.07 3.21 -12.72
N ARG A 164 -14.19 2.58 -12.35
CA ARG A 164 -14.93 2.87 -11.12
C ARG A 164 -14.08 2.64 -9.87
N VAL A 165 -13.40 1.50 -9.78
CA VAL A 165 -12.49 1.16 -8.66
C VAL A 165 -11.30 2.13 -8.62
N GLN A 166 -10.75 2.49 -9.79
CA GLN A 166 -9.68 3.48 -9.90
C GLN A 166 -10.10 4.84 -9.35
N THR A 167 -11.27 5.34 -9.76
CA THR A 167 -11.82 6.63 -9.30
C THR A 167 -12.09 6.61 -7.79
N ALA A 168 -12.75 5.57 -7.28
CA ALA A 168 -13.00 5.43 -5.85
C ALA A 168 -11.69 5.44 -5.03
N LYS A 169 -10.65 4.74 -5.51
CA LYS A 169 -9.33 4.73 -4.88
C LYS A 169 -8.66 6.09 -4.90
N GLN A 170 -8.83 6.87 -5.97
CA GLN A 170 -8.32 8.25 -6.04
C GLN A 170 -9.03 9.16 -5.03
N VAL A 171 -10.35 9.06 -4.90
CA VAL A 171 -11.14 9.82 -3.92
C VAL A 171 -10.70 9.48 -2.50
N LYS A 172 -10.61 8.19 -2.15
CA LYS A 172 -10.09 7.72 -0.85
C LYS A 172 -8.71 8.32 -0.56
N ARG A 173 -7.75 8.20 -1.49
CA ARG A 173 -6.39 8.76 -1.31
C ARG A 173 -6.38 10.28 -1.16
N ARG A 174 -7.29 11.01 -1.81
CA ARG A 174 -7.41 12.48 -1.63
C ARG A 174 -7.89 12.80 -0.22
N ALA A 175 -8.89 12.07 0.29
CA ALA A 175 -9.39 12.22 1.67
C ALA A 175 -8.31 11.85 2.70
N GLU A 176 -7.63 10.71 2.54
CA GLU A 176 -6.50 10.30 3.40
C GLU A 176 -5.41 11.37 3.48
N ARG A 177 -4.99 11.94 2.34
CA ARG A 177 -4.00 13.03 2.33
C ARG A 177 -4.47 14.32 3.01
N ARG A 178 -5.78 14.57 3.06
CA ARG A 178 -6.35 15.70 3.83
C ARG A 178 -6.37 15.37 5.31
N PHE A 179 -6.81 14.16 5.67
CA PHE A 179 -6.83 13.69 7.05
C PHE A 179 -5.42 13.65 7.67
N ILE A 180 -4.43 13.09 6.97
CA ILE A 180 -3.03 13.08 7.42
C ILE A 180 -2.55 14.52 7.66
N ARG A 181 -2.78 15.44 6.71
CA ARG A 181 -2.43 16.87 6.90
C ARG A 181 -3.13 17.49 8.11
N PHE A 182 -4.40 17.18 8.33
CA PHE A 182 -5.14 17.63 9.50
C PHE A 182 -4.54 17.06 10.80
N MET A 183 -4.18 15.78 10.83
CA MET A 183 -3.53 15.16 11.98
C MET A 183 -2.17 15.81 12.28
N TRP A 184 -1.36 16.10 11.25
CA TRP A 184 -0.13 16.89 11.41
C TRP A 184 -0.41 18.27 12.00
N PHE A 185 -1.47 18.94 11.55
CA PHE A 185 -1.89 20.23 12.11
C PHE A 185 -2.31 20.11 13.58
N VAL A 186 -3.08 19.09 13.97
CA VAL A 186 -3.47 18.86 15.37
C VAL A 186 -2.25 18.58 16.25
N VAL A 187 -1.32 17.75 15.79
CA VAL A 187 -0.05 17.49 16.49
C VAL A 187 0.76 18.79 16.63
N PHE A 188 0.82 19.60 15.58
CA PHE A 188 1.46 20.91 15.61
C PHE A 188 0.81 21.86 16.62
N VAL A 189 -0.52 21.95 16.68
CA VAL A 189 -1.22 22.77 17.68
C VAL A 189 -0.92 22.29 19.11
N ARG A 190 -0.91 20.98 19.35
CA ARG A 190 -0.51 20.43 20.67
C ARG A 190 0.93 20.79 21.02
N PHE A 191 1.83 20.76 20.04
CA PHE A 191 3.22 21.20 20.21
C PHE A 191 3.32 22.70 20.54
N VAL A 192 2.58 23.57 19.85
CA VAL A 192 2.58 25.01 20.15
C VAL A 192 2.11 25.27 21.58
N ARG A 193 1.00 24.64 22.01
CA ARG A 193 0.51 24.75 23.40
C ARG A 193 1.53 24.22 24.41
N PHE A 194 2.28 23.17 24.06
CA PHE A 194 3.38 22.68 24.89
C PHE A 194 4.53 23.69 24.99
N VAL A 195 4.92 24.35 23.90
CA VAL A 195 5.96 25.40 23.92
C VAL A 195 5.51 26.59 24.78
N GLU A 196 4.26 27.02 24.66
CA GLU A 196 3.70 28.07 25.54
C GLU A 196 3.73 27.65 27.01
N PHE A 197 3.37 26.40 27.32
CA PHE A 197 3.48 25.85 28.66
C PHE A 197 4.93 25.85 29.19
N VAL A 198 5.93 25.50 28.36
CA VAL A 198 7.34 25.57 28.75
C VAL A 198 7.80 27.02 28.99
N ARG A 199 7.29 27.99 28.22
CA ARG A 199 7.55 29.43 28.46
C ARG A 199 6.91 29.87 29.78
N PHE A 200 5.70 29.43 30.08
CA PHE A 200 5.03 29.66 31.36
C PHE A 200 5.82 29.05 32.53
N LEU A 201 6.32 27.82 32.42
CA LEU A 201 7.16 27.22 33.46
C LEU A 201 8.45 28.00 33.71
N ARG A 202 9.09 28.54 32.66
CA ARG A 202 10.25 29.43 32.80
C ARG A 202 9.87 30.72 33.54
N PHE A 203 8.72 31.30 33.24
CA PHE A 203 8.20 32.46 33.96
C PHE A 203 7.92 32.16 35.43
N VAL A 204 7.29 31.02 35.77
CA VAL A 204 7.05 30.61 37.16
C VAL A 204 8.37 30.42 37.92
N LYS A 205 9.40 29.83 37.29
CA LYS A 205 10.74 29.73 37.89
C LYS A 205 11.35 31.11 38.16
N PHE A 206 11.18 32.06 37.24
CA PHE A 206 11.63 33.45 37.42
C PHE A 206 10.90 34.16 38.57
N VAL A 207 9.58 34.01 38.70
CA VAL A 207 8.81 34.58 39.82
C VAL A 207 9.25 33.98 41.16
N LYS A 208 9.52 32.66 41.21
CA LYS A 208 10.07 32.02 42.40
C LYS A 208 11.46 32.55 42.77
N PHE A 209 12.30 32.85 41.78
CA PHE A 209 13.60 33.48 41.99
C PHE A 209 13.48 34.91 42.54
N LEU A 210 12.55 35.72 42.01
CA LEU A 210 12.32 37.08 42.52
C LEU A 210 11.86 37.09 44.00
N ARG A 211 10.93 36.20 44.37
CA ARG A 211 10.52 36.05 45.79
C ARG A 211 11.68 35.64 46.69
N PHE A 212 12.58 34.79 46.20
CA PHE A 212 13.77 34.40 46.95
C PHE A 212 14.74 35.58 47.12
N ALA A 213 14.94 36.38 46.07
CA ALA A 213 15.79 37.57 46.12
C ALA A 213 15.25 38.63 47.10
N GLU A 214 13.95 38.88 47.11
CA GLU A 214 13.29 39.78 48.08
C GLU A 214 13.50 39.31 49.53
N LEU A 215 13.32 38.01 49.81
CA LEU A 215 13.54 37.44 51.14
C LEU A 215 15.01 37.52 51.59
N SER A 216 15.96 37.35 50.67
CA SER A 216 17.39 37.49 50.97
C SER A 216 17.83 38.95 51.18
N GLY A 217 17.14 39.91 50.56
CA GLY A 217 17.40 41.34 50.75
C GLY A 217 16.87 41.90 52.07
N SER A 218 15.88 41.26 52.68
CA SER A 218 15.33 41.66 53.98
C SER A 218 16.10 41.11 55.19
N ALA A 219 17.03 40.16 54.99
CA ALA A 219 17.88 39.61 56.06
C ALA A 219 19.20 40.37 56.28
N GLY A 220 19.46 41.42 55.49
CA GLY A 220 20.70 42.21 55.50
C GLY A 220 20.54 43.67 55.97
N ARG A 221 19.50 43.98 56.75
CA ARG A 221 19.36 45.26 57.45
C ARG A 221 19.19 45.06 58.95
#